data_AF-A0A434CNG8-F1
#
_entry.id   AF-A0A434CNG8-F1
#
_cell.length_a   1.000
_cell.length_b   1.000
_cell.length_c   1.000
_cell.angle_alpha   90.00
_cell.angle_beta   90.00
_cell.angle_gamma   90.00
#
_symmetry.space_group_name_H-M   'P 1'
#
loop_
_entity.id
_entity.type
_entity.pdbx_description
1 polymer ?
#
loop_
_entity_poly.entity_id
_entity_poly.type
_entity_poly.pdbx_seq_one_letter_code
_entity_poly.pdbx_strand_id
1 'polypeptide(L)'
;RRAGPAALSLAEKFPPLLVKADAADFVEKALATRQQGGAFVLYHSIMWQYLPRPTKDAIIATLEQAGRQAAAAAPVARLRMEPRDPTNNWAVLSLTLWPGGETRRLAHCDYHGRWIEWIG
;
A
#
# COMPACT_ATOMS: atom_id res chain seq x y z
N ARG A 1 3.52 -22.49 -1.36
CA ARG A 1 4.98 -22.23 -1.32
C ARG A 1 5.31 -21.66 0.05
N ARG A 2 6.23 -22.28 0.81
CA ARG A 2 6.66 -21.75 2.12
C ARG A 2 7.53 -20.51 1.88
N ALA A 3 7.41 -19.50 2.73
CA ALA A 3 8.34 -18.37 2.75
C ALA A 3 9.77 -18.92 2.88
N GLY A 4 10.72 -18.39 2.11
CA GLY A 4 12.11 -18.83 2.15
C GLY A 4 12.79 -18.47 3.49
N PRO A 5 13.92 -19.10 3.84
CA PRO A 5 14.60 -18.91 5.12
C PRO A 5 14.89 -17.43 5.46
N ALA A 6 15.26 -16.62 4.48
CA ALA A 6 15.56 -15.20 4.67
C ALA A 6 14.33 -14.35 5.07
N ALA A 7 13.14 -14.69 4.58
CA ALA A 7 11.91 -13.95 4.93
C ALA A 7 11.46 -14.24 6.37
N LEU A 8 11.66 -15.47 6.84
CA LEU A 8 11.38 -15.86 8.22
C LEU A 8 12.36 -15.19 9.19
N SER A 9 13.66 -15.19 8.88
CA SER A 9 14.66 -14.50 9.71
C SER A 9 14.47 -12.98 9.79
N LEU A 10 13.90 -12.34 8.76
CA LEU A 10 13.56 -10.93 8.81
C LEU A 10 12.33 -10.67 9.70
N ALA A 11 11.32 -11.53 9.61
CA ALA A 11 10.13 -11.46 10.46
C ALA A 11 10.46 -11.72 11.95
N GLU A 12 11.47 -12.53 12.25
CA GLU A 12 11.96 -12.68 13.64
C GLU A 12 12.60 -11.38 14.17
N LYS A 13 13.32 -10.65 13.32
CA LYS A 13 13.96 -9.38 13.68
C LYS A 13 12.96 -8.22 13.74
N PHE A 14 11.94 -8.25 12.89
CA PHE A 14 10.89 -7.24 12.79
C PHE A 14 9.53 -7.95 12.74
N PRO A 15 9.02 -8.42 13.89
CA PRO A 15 7.75 -9.14 13.93
C PRO A 15 6.65 -8.27 13.37
N PRO A 16 5.96 -8.71 12.30
CA PRO A 16 4.84 -7.95 11.76
C PRO A 16 3.71 -7.94 12.80
N LEU A 17 3.08 -6.78 12.99
CA LEU A 17 1.87 -6.71 13.78
C LEU A 17 0.74 -7.39 13.00
N LEU A 18 0.31 -8.56 13.48
CA LEU A 18 -0.84 -9.27 12.92
C LEU A 18 -2.12 -8.76 13.58
N VAL A 19 -3.00 -8.14 12.79
CA VAL A 19 -4.29 -7.63 13.28
C VAL A 19 -5.42 -8.33 12.53
N LYS A 20 -6.37 -8.92 13.26
CA LYS A 20 -7.62 -9.44 12.70
C LYS A 20 -8.67 -8.33 12.75
N ALA A 21 -8.86 -7.64 11.63
CA ALA A 21 -9.83 -6.56 11.49
C ALA A 21 -10.37 -6.48 10.06
N ASP A 22 -11.47 -5.75 9.86
CA ASP A 22 -11.83 -5.29 8.52
C ASP A 22 -10.74 -4.34 7.99
N ALA A 23 -10.45 -4.43 6.69
CA ALA A 23 -9.37 -3.68 6.08
C ALA A 23 -9.63 -2.15 6.09
N ALA A 24 -10.89 -1.72 5.96
CA ALA A 24 -11.22 -0.29 6.03
C ALA A 24 -11.04 0.23 7.46
N ASP A 25 -11.56 -0.49 8.47
CA ASP A 25 -11.38 -0.15 9.89
C ASP A 25 -9.89 -0.09 10.28
N PHE A 26 -9.08 -1.02 9.74
CA PHE A 26 -7.65 -1.04 9.97
C PHE A 26 -6.97 0.23 9.43
N VAL A 27 -7.30 0.65 8.21
CA VAL A 27 -6.73 1.85 7.58
C VAL A 27 -7.15 3.11 8.33
N GLU A 28 -8.41 3.23 8.72
CA GLU A 28 -8.92 4.36 9.48
C GLU A 28 -8.18 4.50 10.82
N LYS A 29 -8.07 3.40 11.58
CA LYS A 29 -7.34 3.39 12.86
C LYS A 29 -5.87 3.73 12.68
N ALA A 30 -5.20 3.15 11.69
CA ALA A 30 -3.80 3.42 11.41
C ALA A 30 -3.55 4.89 11.06
N LEU A 31 -4.46 5.52 10.32
CA LEU A 31 -4.39 6.95 10.00
C LEU A 31 -4.65 7.84 11.22
N ALA A 32 -5.57 7.46 12.10
CA ALA A 32 -5.88 8.19 13.33
C ALA A 32 -4.73 8.13 14.35
N THR A 33 -4.00 7.02 14.41
CA THR A 33 -2.87 6.82 15.32
C THR A 33 -1.51 7.11 14.70
N ARG A 34 -1.47 7.75 13.52
CA ARG A 34 -0.20 8.04 12.83
C ARG A 34 0.66 9.02 13.63
N GLN A 35 1.98 8.88 13.51
CA GLN A 35 2.92 9.81 14.13
C GLN A 35 2.73 11.23 13.57
N GLN A 36 2.67 12.23 14.45
CA GLN A 36 2.61 13.62 14.03
C GLN A 36 3.91 14.02 13.32
N GLY A 37 3.79 14.77 12.22
CA GLY A 37 4.93 15.18 11.40
C GLY A 37 5.62 14.03 10.64
N GLY A 38 5.05 12.82 10.63
CA GLY A 38 5.56 11.68 9.89
C GLY A 38 4.81 11.47 8.58
N ALA A 39 5.49 10.85 7.60
CA ALA A 39 4.82 10.32 6.42
C ALA A 39 3.99 9.09 6.79
N PHE A 40 2.73 9.05 6.38
CA PHE A 40 1.91 7.86 6.44
C PHE A 40 1.90 7.17 5.08
N VAL A 41 2.21 5.87 5.05
CA VAL A 41 2.20 5.08 3.81
C VAL A 41 1.29 3.87 4.01
N LEU A 42 0.17 3.83 3.29
CA LEU A 42 -0.56 2.58 3.08
C LEU A 42 0.12 1.83 1.93
N TYR A 43 0.80 0.74 2.27
CA TYR A 43 1.36 -0.19 1.29
C TYR A 43 0.47 -1.43 1.15
N HIS A 44 0.23 -1.86 -0.08
CA HIS A 44 -0.38 -3.16 -0.35
C HIS A 44 0.11 -3.78 -1.67
N SER A 45 0.13 -5.10 -1.73
CA SER A 45 0.49 -5.85 -2.93
C SER A 45 -0.35 -7.10 -3.11
N ILE A 46 -0.82 -7.32 -4.34
CA ILE A 46 -1.65 -8.46 -4.78
C ILE A 46 -2.87 -8.70 -3.89
N MET A 47 -3.26 -7.69 -3.10
CA MET A 47 -4.30 -7.80 -2.08
C MET A 47 -5.60 -7.22 -2.62
N TRP A 48 -5.49 -6.14 -3.39
CA TRP A 48 -6.62 -5.30 -3.74
C TRP A 48 -7.71 -6.07 -4.49
N GLN A 49 -7.34 -7.00 -5.37
CA GLN A 49 -8.30 -7.81 -6.13
C GLN A 49 -9.25 -8.63 -5.25
N TYR A 50 -8.82 -9.01 -4.04
CA TYR A 50 -9.61 -9.83 -3.12
C TYR A 50 -10.58 -9.02 -2.24
N LEU A 51 -10.44 -7.69 -2.18
CA LEU A 51 -11.34 -6.87 -1.39
C LEU A 51 -12.71 -6.69 -2.06
N PRO A 52 -13.81 -6.77 -1.28
CA PRO A 52 -15.13 -6.33 -1.74
C PRO A 52 -15.10 -4.88 -2.19
N ARG A 53 -15.95 -4.53 -3.16
CA ARG A 53 -16.06 -3.16 -3.68
C ARG A 53 -16.32 -2.12 -2.58
N PRO A 54 -17.24 -2.33 -1.62
CA PRO A 54 -17.47 -1.37 -0.54
C PRO A 54 -16.22 -1.10 0.30
N THR A 55 -15.43 -2.13 0.61
CA THR A 55 -14.17 -1.99 1.36
C THR A 55 -13.14 -1.18 0.57
N LYS A 56 -13.03 -1.39 -0.74
CA LYS A 56 -12.14 -0.61 -1.62
C LYS A 56 -12.51 0.87 -1.60
N ASP A 57 -13.80 1.16 -1.77
CA ASP A 57 -14.31 2.53 -1.82
C ASP A 57 -14.15 3.25 -0.47
N ALA A 58 -14.41 2.55 0.64
CA ALA A 58 -14.16 3.07 1.98
C ALA A 58 -12.69 3.43 2.22
N ILE A 59 -11.75 2.52 1.91
CA ILE A 59 -10.31 2.79 2.05
C ILE A 59 -9.88 4.00 1.21
N ILE A 60 -10.38 4.12 -0.03
CA ILE A 60 -10.06 5.26 -0.90
C ILE A 60 -10.58 6.57 -0.29
N ALA A 61 -11.84 6.60 0.14
CA ALA A 61 -12.44 7.79 0.75
C ALA A 61 -11.69 8.22 2.03
N THR A 62 -11.30 7.26 2.89
CA THR A 62 -10.51 7.54 4.09
C THR A 62 -9.15 8.16 3.75
N LEU A 63 -8.44 7.63 2.76
CA LEU A 63 -7.16 8.18 2.31
C LEU A 63 -7.31 9.57 1.70
N GLU A 64 -8.33 9.81 0.88
CA GLU A 64 -8.62 11.13 0.30
C GLU A 64 -8.95 12.14 1.40
N GLN A 65 -9.73 11.76 2.40
CA GLN A 65 -10.04 12.61 3.55
C GLN A 65 -8.80 12.96 4.36
N ALA A 66 -7.94 11.98 4.66
CA ALA A 66 -6.67 12.24 5.31
C ALA A 66 -5.74 13.11 4.44
N GLY A 67 -5.75 12.88 3.12
CA GLY A 67 -4.99 13.61 2.12
C GLY A 67 -5.36 15.09 2.03
N ARG A 68 -6.62 15.47 2.30
CA ARG A 68 -7.04 16.88 2.40
C ARG A 68 -6.38 17.64 3.56
N GLN A 69 -5.91 16.92 4.58
CA GLN A 69 -5.20 17.47 5.73
C GLN A 69 -3.69 17.21 5.68
N ALA A 70 -3.20 16.57 4.61
CA ALA A 70 -1.79 16.25 4.45
C ALA A 70 -0.99 17.51 4.09
N ALA A 71 0.21 17.60 4.63
CA ALA A 71 1.18 18.65 4.30
C ALA A 71 2.47 18.00 3.78
N ALA A 72 3.33 18.78 3.13
CA ALA A 72 4.62 18.28 2.65
C ALA A 72 5.48 17.66 3.78
N ALA A 73 5.37 18.18 5.00
CA ALA A 73 6.05 17.66 6.18
C ALA A 73 5.38 16.42 6.80
N ALA A 74 4.12 16.13 6.44
CA ALA A 74 3.37 14.97 6.94
C ALA A 74 2.49 14.40 5.82
N PRO A 75 3.10 13.82 4.76
CA PRO A 75 2.36 13.39 3.60
C PRO A 75 1.57 12.11 3.89
N VAL A 76 0.50 11.90 3.12
CA VAL A 76 -0.22 10.64 3.07
C VAL A 76 0.07 10.00 1.72
N ALA A 77 0.43 8.73 1.72
CA ALA A 77 0.78 8.00 0.51
C ALA A 77 0.01 6.68 0.44
N ARG A 78 -0.40 6.33 -0.77
CA ARG A 78 -0.87 4.98 -1.11
C ARG A 78 0.08 4.37 -2.13
N LEU A 79 0.92 3.46 -1.68
CA LEU A 79 1.85 2.71 -2.50
C LEU A 79 1.27 1.32 -2.79
N ARG A 80 1.08 0.99 -4.07
CA ARG A 80 0.43 -0.26 -4.45
C ARG A 80 1.22 -0.99 -5.53
N MET A 81 1.43 -2.29 -5.33
CA MET A 81 1.97 -3.21 -6.34
C MET A 81 0.85 -4.19 -6.71
N GLU A 82 0.05 -3.85 -7.71
CA GLU A 82 -1.18 -4.59 -8.04
C GLU A 82 -1.24 -4.90 -9.54
N PRO A 83 -1.88 -6.01 -9.95
CA PRO A 83 -2.25 -6.21 -11.35
C PRO A 83 -3.17 -5.08 -11.79
N ARG A 84 -2.92 -4.51 -12.98
CA ARG A 84 -3.82 -3.52 -13.61
C ARG A 84 -4.45 -4.02 -14.89
N ASP A 85 -3.75 -4.90 -15.60
CA ASP A 85 -4.19 -5.52 -16.84
C ASP A 85 -4.02 -7.04 -16.69
N PRO A 86 -5.10 -7.83 -16.83
CA PRO A 86 -5.03 -9.29 -16.69
C PRO A 86 -4.21 -9.97 -17.81
N THR A 87 -3.92 -9.28 -18.91
CA THR A 87 -3.08 -9.80 -20.00
C THR A 87 -1.59 -9.73 -19.66
N ASN A 88 -1.21 -8.95 -18.65
CA ASN A 88 0.17 -8.83 -18.19
C ASN A 88 0.50 -9.87 -17.13
N ASN A 89 1.72 -10.42 -17.21
CA ASN A 89 2.27 -11.33 -16.21
C ASN A 89 3.05 -10.62 -15.10
N TRP A 90 2.79 -9.33 -14.88
CA TRP A 90 3.49 -8.46 -13.94
C TRP A 90 2.53 -7.44 -13.29
N ALA A 91 2.89 -6.97 -12.10
CA ALA A 91 2.17 -5.95 -11.35
C ALA A 91 2.72 -4.54 -11.62
N VAL A 92 1.88 -3.52 -11.54
CA VAL A 92 2.34 -2.12 -11.61
C VAL A 92 2.57 -1.59 -10.20
N LEU A 93 3.77 -1.06 -9.92
CA LEU A 93 4.01 -0.23 -8.75
C LEU A 93 3.49 1.19 -9.02
N SER A 94 2.50 1.64 -8.26
CA SER A 94 1.93 2.99 -8.35
C SER A 94 1.93 3.69 -7.00
N LEU A 95 2.25 4.98 -7.00
CA LEU A 95 2.18 5.85 -5.83
C LEU A 95 1.12 6.91 -6.07
N THR A 96 0.15 7.00 -5.16
CA THR A 96 -0.69 8.19 -5.00
C THR A 96 -0.19 8.97 -3.79
N LEU A 97 0.11 10.25 -3.95
CA LEU A 97 0.73 11.08 -2.90
C LEU A 97 -0.10 12.33 -2.62
N TRP A 98 -0.39 12.58 -1.34
CA TRP A 98 -0.99 13.81 -0.84
C TRP A 98 0.01 14.61 0.00
N PRO A 99 -0.01 15.96 -0.07
CA PRO A 99 -1.00 16.80 -0.75
C PRO A 99 -0.93 16.73 -2.29
N GLY A 100 -2.05 16.98 -2.98
CA GLY A 100 -2.17 16.94 -4.45
C GLY A 100 -2.94 15.72 -4.98
N GLY A 101 -2.71 14.53 -4.41
CA GLY A 101 -3.42 13.30 -4.80
C GLY A 101 -3.02 12.76 -6.17
N GLU A 102 -1.90 13.21 -6.73
CA GLU A 102 -1.42 12.74 -8.02
C GLU A 102 -0.99 11.28 -7.92
N THR A 103 -1.32 10.50 -8.97
CA THR A 103 -0.88 9.12 -9.11
C THR A 103 0.22 8.99 -10.15
N ARG A 104 1.37 8.47 -9.74
CA ARG A 104 2.50 8.13 -10.61
C ARG A 104 2.67 6.61 -10.69
N ARG A 105 2.90 6.10 -11.88
CA ARG A 105 3.39 4.73 -12.08
C ARG A 105 4.92 4.77 -11.96
N LEU A 106 5.48 3.87 -11.15
CA LEU A 106 6.89 3.88 -10.78
C LEU A 106 7.66 2.70 -11.37
N ALA A 107 7.03 1.52 -11.46
CA ALA A 107 7.69 0.32 -11.94
C ALA A 107 6.71 -0.73 -12.46
N HIS A 108 7.23 -1.65 -13.28
CA HIS A 108 6.68 -2.99 -13.46
C HIS A 108 7.40 -3.94 -12.50
N CYS A 109 6.66 -4.87 -11.89
CA CYS A 109 7.19 -5.78 -10.89
C CYS A 109 6.75 -7.21 -11.14
N ASP A 110 7.66 -8.16 -10.92
CA ASP A 110 7.27 -9.55 -10.75
C ASP A 110 6.36 -9.72 -9.54
N TYR A 111 5.32 -10.55 -9.66
CA TYR A 111 4.39 -10.84 -8.55
C TYR A 111 5.07 -11.42 -7.31
N HIS A 112 6.24 -12.06 -7.47
CA HIS A 112 7.01 -12.66 -6.39
C HIS A 112 8.30 -11.90 -6.07
N GLY A 113 8.45 -10.67 -6.58
CA GLY A 113 9.60 -9.80 -6.27
C GLY A 113 10.92 -10.27 -6.89
N ARG A 114 10.89 -11.10 -7.94
CA ARG A 114 12.11 -11.55 -8.64
C ARG A 114 12.80 -10.45 -9.44
N TRP A 115 12.03 -9.49 -9.94
CA TRP A 115 12.54 -8.35 -10.69
C TRP A 115 11.64 -7.13 -10.48
N ILE A 116 12.25 -5.97 -10.69
CA ILE A 116 11.59 -4.67 -10.76
C ILE A 116 12.19 -3.91 -11.94
N GLU A 117 11.33 -3.36 -12.79
CA GLU A 117 11.69 -2.51 -13.92
C GLU A 117 11.13 -1.12 -13.66
N TRP A 118 11.98 -0.16 -13.31
CA TRP A 118 11.58 1.21 -13.03
C TRP A 118 11.17 1.93 -14.33
N ILE A 119 10.03 2.61 -14.29
CA ILE A 119 9.51 3.41 -15.40
C ILE A 119 9.56 4.89 -15.01
N GLY A 120 10.66 5.54 -15.41
CA GLY A 120 10.97 6.93 -15.06
C GLY A 120 12.40 7.28 -15.42
#